data_AF-A0A529XUB2-F1
#
_entry.id   AF-A0A529XUB2-F1
#
_cell.length_a   1.000
_cell.length_b   1.000
_cell.length_c   1.000
_cell.angle_alpha   90.00
_cell.angle_beta   90.00
_cell.angle_gamma   90.00
#
_symmetry.space_group_name_H-M   'P 1'
#
loop_
_entity.id
_entity.type
_entity.pdbx_description
1 polymer ?
#
loop_
_entity_poly.entity_id
_entity_poly.type
_entity_poly.pdbx_seq_one_letter_code
_entity_poly.pdbx_strand_id
1 'polypeptide(L)'
;ADSDGRPERQRRGAAGAVFMDGQFGTENGGGPGTIWKIDGITGAVSKFADTDTNSGPGIGNLAFDPTHREFFASDLDTGLIHRIDIEGNLIDSFDHGVAGRPAHGLAPVADDGALMDIQAAAFDSEDPATWGYTQDARRVWAVAYHGGRLYYSVGEKAEIWSVGIASDGSFAGDPRWELTVKADQDYAVTDIAFDNKSFMYLAQRGPVENRYDYSRFASSGKGELIRYWREDPDDPATESAWV
;
A
#
# COMPACT_ATOMS: atom_id res chain seq x y z
N ALA A 1 -32.23 -11.29 -1.08
CA ALA A 1 -32.73 -11.54 0.28
C ALA A 1 -33.78 -12.62 0.19
N ASP A 2 -33.43 -13.81 0.64
CA ASP A 2 -34.31 -14.97 0.71
C ASP A 2 -35.24 -14.97 1.94
N SER A 3 -35.20 -13.89 2.75
CA SER A 3 -36.02 -13.67 3.95
C SER A 3 -35.74 -14.65 5.10
N ASP A 4 -34.55 -15.26 5.13
CA ASP A 4 -34.11 -16.13 6.22
C ASP A 4 -33.59 -15.38 7.46
N GLY A 5 -33.49 -14.05 7.37
CA GLY A 5 -33.02 -13.16 8.43
C GLY A 5 -31.50 -13.09 8.57
N ARG A 6 -30.74 -13.73 7.67
CA ARG A 6 -29.28 -13.66 7.63
C ARG A 6 -28.80 -12.49 6.77
N PRO A 7 -27.62 -11.93 7.09
CA PRO A 7 -26.97 -10.97 6.21
C PRO A 7 -26.66 -11.58 4.84
N GLU A 8 -26.96 -10.80 3.80
CA GLU A 8 -26.81 -11.22 2.41
C GLU A 8 -25.77 -10.33 1.73
N ARG A 9 -24.79 -10.93 1.05
CA ARG A 9 -23.76 -10.17 0.33
C ARG A 9 -24.42 -9.29 -0.72
N GLN A 10 -24.21 -7.99 -0.64
CA GLN A 10 -24.67 -7.04 -1.64
C GLN A 10 -23.63 -6.87 -2.75
N ARG A 11 -24.10 -6.67 -3.98
CA ARG A 11 -23.23 -6.24 -5.09
C ARG A 11 -23.09 -4.72 -5.12
N ARG A 12 -24.21 -4.03 -4.99
CA ARG A 12 -24.31 -2.58 -5.02
C ARG A 12 -24.45 -2.03 -3.61
N GLY A 13 -23.98 -0.81 -3.40
CA GLY A 13 -24.21 -0.12 -2.14
C GLY A 13 -25.70 0.13 -1.92
N ALA A 14 -26.10 0.09 -0.65
CA ALA A 14 -27.49 0.22 -0.25
C ALA A 14 -27.57 0.85 1.15
N ALA A 15 -28.63 1.61 1.39
CA ALA A 15 -28.85 2.21 2.71
C ALA A 15 -28.85 1.14 3.81
N GLY A 16 -28.06 1.37 4.86
CA GLY A 16 -27.89 0.41 5.96
C GLY A 16 -26.99 -0.79 5.64
N ALA A 17 -26.29 -0.78 4.50
CA ALA A 17 -25.21 -1.72 4.24
C ALA A 17 -24.13 -1.59 5.32
N VAL A 18 -23.62 -2.74 5.75
CA VAL A 18 -22.55 -2.88 6.74
C VAL A 18 -21.47 -3.77 6.17
N PHE A 19 -20.25 -3.61 6.65
CA PHE A 19 -19.19 -4.58 6.40
C PHE A 19 -19.55 -5.93 7.01
N MET A 20 -18.99 -7.01 6.45
CA MET A 20 -19.23 -8.35 6.98
C MET A 20 -18.66 -8.45 8.39
N ASP A 21 -19.38 -9.12 9.30
CA ASP A 21 -18.87 -9.45 10.62
C ASP A 21 -17.52 -10.15 10.52
N GLY A 22 -16.56 -9.71 11.33
CA GLY A 22 -15.19 -10.25 11.32
C GLY A 22 -14.28 -9.70 10.22
N GLN A 23 -14.78 -8.99 9.20
CA GLN A 23 -13.95 -8.46 8.10
C GLN A 23 -12.77 -7.62 8.59
N PHE A 24 -12.99 -6.81 9.63
CA PHE A 24 -11.96 -5.97 10.24
C PHE A 24 -11.69 -6.28 11.72
N GLY A 25 -12.27 -7.36 12.26
CA GLY A 25 -12.17 -7.66 13.70
C GLY A 25 -12.79 -6.56 14.59
N THR A 26 -13.93 -5.99 14.20
CA THR A 26 -14.62 -4.90 14.90
C THR A 26 -14.97 -5.22 16.35
N GLU A 27 -15.28 -6.49 16.66
CA GLU A 27 -15.50 -6.98 18.03
C GLU A 27 -14.28 -6.79 18.95
N ASN A 28 -13.08 -6.72 18.36
CA ASN A 28 -11.81 -6.47 19.03
C ASN A 28 -11.34 -5.02 18.82
N GLY A 29 -12.26 -4.13 18.45
CA GLY A 29 -12.03 -2.70 18.24
C GLY A 29 -11.45 -2.33 16.88
N GLY A 30 -11.30 -3.26 15.93
CA GLY A 30 -10.71 -2.98 14.62
C GLY A 30 -11.62 -2.23 13.63
N GLY A 31 -11.02 -1.78 12.53
CA GLY A 31 -11.61 -1.08 11.40
C GLY A 31 -10.75 -1.24 10.13
N PRO A 32 -11.12 -0.58 9.02
CA PRO A 32 -10.45 -0.79 7.73
C PRO A 32 -8.95 -0.43 7.70
N GLY A 33 -8.53 0.52 8.55
CA GLY A 33 -7.14 0.91 8.74
C GLY A 33 -6.38 0.14 9.82
N THR A 34 -6.99 -0.89 10.43
CA THR A 34 -6.34 -1.60 11.55
C THR A 34 -5.24 -2.53 11.06
N ILE A 35 -4.07 -2.40 11.67
CA ILE A 35 -2.96 -3.34 11.57
C ILE A 35 -3.00 -4.25 12.81
N TRP A 36 -3.04 -5.55 12.57
CA TRP A 36 -3.04 -6.58 13.60
C TRP A 36 -1.64 -7.19 13.77
N LYS A 37 -1.28 -7.56 14.99
CA LYS A 37 -0.05 -8.32 15.29
C LYS A 37 -0.38 -9.68 15.90
N ILE A 38 0.47 -10.65 15.58
CA ILE A 38 0.41 -12.00 16.14
C ILE A 38 1.64 -12.20 17.01
N ASP A 39 1.44 -12.60 18.26
CA ASP A 39 2.54 -12.97 19.15
C ASP A 39 3.24 -14.22 18.61
N GLY A 40 4.54 -14.12 18.34
CA GLY A 40 5.32 -15.17 17.69
C GLY A 40 5.56 -16.43 18.54
N ILE A 41 5.20 -16.43 19.83
CA ILE A 41 5.37 -17.56 20.75
C ILE A 41 4.04 -18.28 20.98
N THR A 42 2.99 -17.52 21.25
CA THR A 42 1.67 -18.01 21.66
C THR A 42 0.67 -18.08 20.51
N GLY A 43 0.92 -17.34 19.42
CA GLY A 43 -0.03 -17.17 18.32
C GLY A 43 -1.19 -16.23 18.65
N ALA A 44 -1.17 -15.54 19.79
CA ALA A 44 -2.25 -14.62 20.18
C ALA A 44 -2.31 -13.40 19.25
N VAL A 45 -3.49 -13.11 18.71
CA VAL A 45 -3.73 -11.93 17.87
C VAL A 45 -4.13 -10.75 18.76
N SER A 46 -3.56 -9.57 18.49
CA SER A 46 -3.92 -8.32 19.16
C SER A 46 -3.84 -7.16 18.18
N LYS A 47 -4.60 -6.10 18.42
CA LYS A 47 -4.48 -4.85 17.66
C LYS A 47 -3.07 -4.28 17.85
N PHE A 48 -2.45 -3.82 16.77
CA PHE A 48 -1.17 -3.13 16.81
C PHE A 48 -1.34 -1.62 16.63
N ALA A 49 -1.89 -1.20 15.50
CA ALA A 49 -2.05 0.20 15.13
C ALA A 49 -3.35 0.41 14.34
N ASP A 50 -3.80 1.66 14.23
CA ASP A 50 -4.88 2.09 13.33
C ASP A 50 -4.39 3.25 12.47
N THR A 51 -4.59 3.19 11.15
CA THR A 51 -4.50 4.39 10.32
C THR A 51 -5.81 5.18 10.48
N ASP A 52 -5.72 6.42 10.96
CA ASP A 52 -6.87 7.21 11.42
C ASP A 52 -7.92 7.52 10.32
N THR A 53 -7.56 7.34 9.04
CA THR A 53 -8.34 7.86 7.90
C THR A 53 -8.84 6.78 6.93
N ASN A 54 -8.49 5.51 7.09
CA ASN A 54 -8.84 4.50 6.09
C ASN A 54 -10.32 4.07 6.21
N SER A 55 -11.10 4.44 5.20
CA SER A 55 -12.52 4.21 5.00
C SER A 55 -12.87 2.81 4.46
N GLY A 56 -11.89 2.03 3.98
CA GLY A 56 -12.17 0.78 3.28
C GLY A 56 -11.08 0.24 2.35
N PRO A 57 -10.35 1.09 1.58
CA PRO A 57 -9.34 0.64 0.61
C PRO A 57 -8.24 -0.27 1.18
N GLY A 58 -7.99 -0.15 2.48
CA GLY A 58 -7.05 -0.97 3.23
C GLY A 58 -5.59 -0.52 3.14
N ILE A 59 -4.75 -1.24 3.87
CA ILE A 59 -3.29 -1.05 3.90
C ILE A 59 -2.66 -1.82 2.74
N GLY A 60 -1.72 -1.20 2.03
CA GLY A 60 -1.04 -1.80 0.89
C GLY A 60 0.02 -2.83 1.30
N ASN A 61 1.00 -2.39 2.09
CA ASN A 61 2.11 -3.20 2.57
C ASN A 61 2.71 -2.59 3.86
N LEU A 62 3.60 -3.32 4.53
CA LEU A 62 4.25 -2.94 5.77
C LEU A 62 5.76 -3.27 5.72
N ALA A 63 6.60 -2.33 6.15
CA ALA A 63 8.03 -2.52 6.32
C ALA A 63 8.44 -2.28 7.78
N PHE A 64 9.52 -2.93 8.22
CA PHE A 64 10.13 -2.71 9.53
C PHE A 64 11.54 -2.14 9.38
N ASP A 65 11.85 -1.06 10.10
CA ASP A 65 13.20 -0.56 10.26
C ASP A 65 13.81 -1.14 11.55
N PRO A 66 14.78 -2.06 11.46
CA PRO A 66 15.40 -2.65 12.64
C PRO A 66 16.33 -1.70 13.40
N THR A 67 16.80 -0.62 12.77
CA THR A 67 17.71 0.36 13.38
C THR A 67 16.97 1.23 14.38
N HIS A 68 15.80 1.73 13.99
CA HIS A 68 14.97 2.63 14.81
C HIS A 68 13.83 1.90 15.52
N ARG A 69 13.58 0.63 15.16
CA ARG A 69 12.49 -0.22 15.69
C ARG A 69 11.12 0.37 15.45
N GLU A 70 10.86 0.73 14.20
CA GLU A 70 9.61 1.34 13.77
C GLU A 70 9.09 0.64 12.52
N PHE A 71 7.82 0.89 12.22
CA PHE A 71 7.15 0.34 11.04
C PHE A 71 6.75 1.45 10.10
N PHE A 72 6.69 1.10 8.82
CA PHE A 72 6.09 1.91 7.77
C PHE A 72 4.92 1.16 7.17
N ALA A 73 3.80 1.84 6.92
CA ALA A 73 2.62 1.24 6.30
C ALA A 73 2.09 2.14 5.18
N SER A 74 1.90 1.59 3.98
CA SER A 74 1.24 2.30 2.89
C SER A 74 -0.28 2.25 3.04
N ASP A 75 -0.95 3.38 2.84
CA ASP A 75 -2.41 3.50 2.89
C ASP A 75 -2.96 3.66 1.47
N LEU A 76 -3.81 2.73 1.04
CA LEU A 76 -4.40 2.78 -0.31
C LEU A 76 -5.54 3.81 -0.41
N ASP A 77 -6.06 4.29 0.72
CA ASP A 77 -7.13 5.28 0.79
C ASP A 77 -6.59 6.68 0.53
N THR A 78 -5.52 7.06 1.24
CA THR A 78 -4.92 8.39 1.13
C THR A 78 -3.65 8.42 0.27
N GLY A 79 -3.01 7.29 0.01
CA GLY A 79 -1.68 7.22 -0.62
C GLY A 79 -0.53 7.62 0.30
N LEU A 80 -0.79 7.84 1.58
CA LEU A 80 0.26 8.15 2.55
C LEU A 80 1.07 6.90 2.91
N ILE A 81 2.29 7.14 3.36
CA ILE A 81 3.09 6.17 4.09
C ILE A 81 3.11 6.61 5.55
N HIS A 82 2.48 5.85 6.44
CA HIS A 82 2.51 6.11 7.87
C HIS A 82 3.80 5.58 8.49
N ARG A 83 4.38 6.34 9.41
CA ARG A 83 5.46 5.90 10.31
C ARG A 83 4.86 5.60 11.68
N ILE A 84 5.15 4.42 12.20
CA ILE A 84 4.51 3.86 13.38
C ILE A 84 5.60 3.40 14.35
N ASP A 85 5.53 3.82 15.62
CA ASP A 85 6.49 3.38 16.64
C ASP A 85 6.30 1.90 17.04
N ILE A 86 7.17 1.39 17.91
CA ILE A 86 7.13 -0.02 18.34
C ILE A 86 5.91 -0.33 19.21
N GLU A 87 5.30 0.68 19.83
CA GLU A 87 4.06 0.55 20.61
C GLU A 87 2.82 0.54 19.73
N GLY A 88 2.91 0.99 18.47
CA GLY A 88 1.82 1.04 17.51
C GLY A 88 1.20 2.44 17.34
N ASN A 89 1.83 3.49 17.84
CA ASN A 89 1.36 4.86 17.66
C ASN A 89 1.83 5.40 16.31
N LEU A 90 0.95 6.10 15.60
CA LEU A 90 1.32 6.87 14.42
C LEU A 90 2.09 8.12 14.88
N ILE A 91 3.31 8.26 14.38
CA ILE A 91 4.24 9.32 14.80
C ILE A 91 4.61 10.29 13.67
N ASP A 92 4.45 9.88 12.42
CA ASP A 92 4.68 10.73 11.24
C ASP A 92 4.01 10.13 9.99
N SER A 93 4.03 10.85 8.88
CA SER A 93 3.64 10.33 7.57
C SER A 93 4.40 10.99 6.42
N PHE A 94 4.53 10.28 5.30
CA PHE A 94 5.10 10.80 4.07
C PHE A 94 4.07 10.76 2.94
N ASP A 95 3.91 11.88 2.22
CA ASP A 95 3.04 12.01 1.07
C ASP A 95 3.86 12.05 -0.23
N HIS A 96 3.85 10.96 -1.00
CA HIS A 96 4.51 10.93 -2.30
C HIS A 96 3.91 11.94 -3.28
N GLY A 97 2.58 12.05 -3.31
CA GLY A 97 1.86 12.96 -4.21
C GLY A 97 2.30 14.42 -4.03
N VAL A 98 2.53 14.85 -2.79
CA VAL A 98 2.91 16.24 -2.46
C VAL A 98 4.43 16.44 -2.39
N ALA A 99 5.17 15.55 -1.73
CA ALA A 99 6.60 15.72 -1.50
C ALA A 99 7.48 14.94 -2.50
N GLY A 100 7.05 13.74 -2.90
CA GLY A 100 7.81 12.88 -3.81
C GLY A 100 7.83 13.39 -5.25
N ARG A 101 6.65 13.60 -5.84
CA ARG A 101 6.50 14.00 -7.26
C ARG A 101 7.36 15.22 -7.65
N PRO A 102 7.38 16.33 -6.87
CA PRO A 102 8.18 17.50 -7.25
C PRO A 102 9.70 17.24 -7.27
N ALA A 103 10.21 16.26 -6.51
CA ALA A 103 11.63 15.93 -6.51
C ALA A 103 12.11 15.33 -7.85
N HIS A 104 11.19 14.89 -8.70
CA HIS A 104 11.46 14.47 -10.07
C HIS A 104 10.79 15.39 -11.11
N GLY A 105 10.54 16.65 -10.76
CA GLY A 105 9.99 17.65 -11.68
C GLY A 105 8.54 17.40 -12.11
N LEU A 106 7.82 16.51 -11.44
CA LEU A 106 6.41 16.23 -11.69
C LEU A 106 5.54 17.20 -10.87
N ALA A 107 4.35 17.54 -11.40
CA ALA A 107 3.39 18.33 -10.65
C ALA A 107 2.91 17.57 -9.39
N PRO A 108 2.78 18.26 -8.24
CA PRO A 108 2.25 17.64 -7.04
C PRO A 108 0.78 17.26 -7.23
N VAL A 109 0.36 16.19 -6.57
CA VAL A 109 -1.01 15.67 -6.56
C VAL A 109 -1.45 15.52 -5.12
N ALA A 110 -2.30 16.43 -4.65
CA ALA A 110 -2.96 16.31 -3.35
C ALA A 110 -4.04 15.22 -3.40
N ASP A 111 -4.31 14.62 -2.25
CA ASP A 111 -5.39 13.65 -2.09
C ASP A 111 -6.72 14.33 -2.42
N ASP A 112 -7.57 13.67 -3.20
CA ASP A 112 -8.88 14.22 -3.57
C ASP A 112 -9.96 13.96 -2.50
N GLY A 113 -9.63 13.21 -1.45
CA GLY A 113 -10.54 12.88 -0.36
C GLY A 113 -11.67 11.95 -0.78
N ALA A 114 -11.49 11.15 -1.85
CA ALA A 114 -12.38 10.06 -2.16
C ALA A 114 -12.46 9.10 -0.95
N LEU A 115 -13.66 8.62 -0.63
CA LEU A 115 -13.89 7.69 0.47
C LEU A 115 -14.74 6.53 -0.03
N MET A 116 -14.55 5.34 0.56
CA MET A 116 -15.45 4.23 0.34
C MET A 116 -16.81 4.50 1.02
N ASP A 117 -17.88 4.57 0.22
CA ASP A 117 -19.26 4.66 0.74
C ASP A 117 -20.09 3.45 0.31
N ILE A 118 -20.06 2.40 1.13
CA ILE A 118 -20.81 1.16 0.88
C ILE A 118 -22.34 1.32 0.96
N GLN A 119 -22.83 2.48 1.42
CA GLN A 119 -24.27 2.77 1.47
C GLN A 119 -24.76 3.53 0.25
N ALA A 120 -23.86 4.18 -0.50
CA ALA A 120 -24.18 4.88 -1.72
C ALA A 120 -24.54 3.91 -2.86
N ALA A 121 -25.58 4.25 -3.63
CA ALA A 121 -25.98 3.46 -4.80
C ALA A 121 -24.89 3.38 -5.90
N ALA A 122 -23.92 4.29 -5.87
CA ALA A 122 -22.78 4.30 -6.78
C ALA A 122 -21.74 3.20 -6.46
N PHE A 123 -21.69 2.71 -5.23
CA PHE A 123 -20.75 1.67 -4.83
C PHE A 123 -21.07 0.33 -5.53
N ASP A 124 -20.03 -0.34 -6.01
CA ASP A 124 -20.11 -1.68 -6.56
C ASP A 124 -18.92 -2.52 -6.05
N SER A 125 -19.24 -3.58 -5.31
CA SER A 125 -18.27 -4.52 -4.74
C SER A 125 -17.40 -5.22 -5.77
N GLU A 126 -17.79 -5.22 -7.06
CA GLU A 126 -17.04 -5.83 -8.16
C GLU A 126 -16.27 -4.78 -9.01
N ASP A 127 -16.41 -3.47 -8.73
CA ASP A 127 -15.77 -2.38 -9.47
C ASP A 127 -14.82 -1.56 -8.57
N PRO A 128 -13.49 -1.78 -8.66
CA PRO A 128 -12.48 -1.05 -7.89
C PRO A 128 -12.52 0.47 -8.00
N ALA A 129 -13.06 1.02 -9.09
CA ALA A 129 -13.19 2.47 -9.24
C ALA A 129 -14.14 3.09 -8.21
N THR A 130 -14.99 2.27 -7.57
CA THR A 130 -15.95 2.71 -6.55
C THR A 130 -15.46 2.49 -5.12
N TRP A 131 -14.25 1.95 -4.94
CA TRP A 131 -13.75 1.51 -3.63
C TRP A 131 -13.06 2.62 -2.83
N GLY A 132 -12.95 3.84 -3.37
CA GLY A 132 -12.34 4.97 -2.68
C GLY A 132 -10.81 4.95 -2.66
N TYR A 133 -10.15 4.24 -3.60
CA TYR A 133 -8.70 4.36 -3.72
C TYR A 133 -8.28 5.79 -4.07
N THR A 134 -7.20 6.29 -3.46
CA THR A 134 -6.56 7.56 -3.88
C THR A 134 -6.14 7.50 -5.35
N GLN A 135 -5.84 8.65 -5.95
CA GLN A 135 -5.44 8.74 -7.36
C GLN A 135 -4.19 7.89 -7.67
N ASP A 136 -4.18 7.19 -8.80
CA ASP A 136 -3.11 6.26 -9.19
C ASP A 136 -1.70 6.87 -9.10
N ALA A 137 -1.55 8.12 -9.54
CA ALA A 137 -0.30 8.87 -9.55
C ALA A 137 0.30 9.17 -8.15
N ARG A 138 -0.45 8.94 -7.06
CA ARG A 138 0.01 9.05 -5.67
C ARG A 138 -0.19 7.78 -4.86
N ARG A 139 -0.79 6.73 -5.44
CA ARG A 139 -1.14 5.51 -4.72
C ARG A 139 0.10 4.68 -4.46
N VAL A 140 0.51 4.64 -3.19
CA VAL A 140 1.64 3.82 -2.75
C VAL A 140 1.15 2.40 -2.50
N TRP A 141 1.80 1.42 -3.13
CA TRP A 141 1.46 0.01 -2.96
C TRP A 141 2.42 -0.69 -2.01
N ALA A 142 3.65 -0.94 -2.45
CA ALA A 142 4.66 -1.64 -1.69
C ALA A 142 5.52 -0.66 -0.88
N VAL A 143 6.05 -1.12 0.25
CA VAL A 143 7.07 -0.42 1.03
C VAL A 143 8.12 -1.43 1.50
N ALA A 144 9.40 -1.05 1.49
CA ALA A 144 10.50 -1.88 1.98
C ALA A 144 11.65 -1.03 2.50
N TYR A 145 12.07 -1.27 3.74
CA TYR A 145 13.26 -0.61 4.30
C TYR A 145 14.52 -1.33 3.85
N HIS A 146 15.48 -0.59 3.29
CA HIS A 146 16.79 -1.15 2.92
C HIS A 146 17.88 -0.08 2.95
N GLY A 147 19.01 -0.37 3.59
CA GLY A 147 20.21 0.48 3.54
C GLY A 147 20.00 1.94 3.96
N GLY A 148 19.14 2.19 4.97
CA GLY A 148 18.85 3.55 5.45
C GLY A 148 17.88 4.34 4.59
N ARG A 149 17.16 3.69 3.68
CA ARG A 149 16.10 4.30 2.87
C ARG A 149 14.85 3.42 2.90
N LEU A 150 13.69 4.07 2.84
CA LEU A 150 12.42 3.41 2.58
C LEU A 150 12.15 3.45 1.08
N TYR A 151 12.17 2.29 0.44
CA TYR A 151 11.77 2.11 -0.95
C TYR A 151 10.27 1.85 -1.03
N TYR A 152 9.62 2.37 -2.05
CA TYR A 152 8.19 2.20 -2.24
C TYR A 152 7.80 2.25 -3.71
N SER A 153 6.67 1.63 -4.06
CA SER A 153 6.13 1.65 -5.42
C SER A 153 4.92 2.56 -5.53
N VAL A 154 4.75 3.22 -6.67
CA VAL A 154 3.64 4.13 -6.94
C VAL A 154 2.93 3.76 -8.24
N GLY A 155 1.59 3.71 -8.18
CA GLY A 155 0.70 3.54 -9.32
C GLY A 155 0.76 2.18 -10.00
N GLU A 156 -0.16 1.95 -10.94
CA GLU A 156 -0.25 0.70 -11.71
C GLU A 156 0.90 0.53 -12.69
N LYS A 157 1.42 1.60 -13.31
CA LYS A 157 2.62 1.51 -14.15
C LYS A 157 3.90 1.17 -13.35
N ALA A 158 3.82 1.23 -12.03
CA ALA A 158 4.89 0.96 -11.08
C ALA A 158 6.16 1.79 -11.34
N GLU A 159 6.24 2.92 -10.67
CA GLU A 159 7.52 3.59 -10.42
C GLU A 159 8.03 3.19 -9.04
N ILE A 160 9.32 2.88 -8.93
CA ILE A 160 9.98 2.69 -7.64
C ILE A 160 10.66 3.99 -7.25
N TRP A 161 10.43 4.37 -6.01
CA TRP A 161 10.96 5.56 -5.39
C TRP A 161 11.59 5.18 -4.05
N SER A 162 12.36 6.09 -3.48
CA SER A 162 12.79 5.96 -2.10
C SER A 162 12.86 7.31 -1.40
N VAL A 163 12.81 7.29 -0.08
CA VAL A 163 13.10 8.43 0.79
C VAL A 163 14.06 7.97 1.88
N GLY A 164 15.03 8.81 2.23
CA GLY A 164 16.00 8.51 3.29
C GLY A 164 15.34 8.47 4.65
N ILE A 165 15.89 7.63 5.52
CA ILE A 165 15.54 7.58 6.93
C ILE A 165 16.71 8.20 7.71
N ALA A 166 16.44 9.30 8.40
CA ALA A 166 17.43 10.05 9.16
C ALA A 166 17.88 9.27 10.41
N SER A 167 18.91 9.77 11.10
CA SER A 167 19.47 9.13 12.30
C SER A 167 18.52 9.05 13.50
N ASP A 168 17.41 9.80 13.46
CA ASP A 168 16.33 9.77 14.45
C ASP A 168 15.10 8.99 13.96
N GLY A 169 15.22 8.29 12.82
CA GLY A 169 14.16 7.55 12.16
C GLY A 169 13.19 8.41 11.32
N SER A 170 13.28 9.74 11.36
CA SER A 170 12.38 10.58 10.56
C SER A 170 12.66 10.46 9.05
N PHE A 171 11.66 10.79 8.23
CA PHE A 171 11.88 10.95 6.79
C PHE A 171 12.86 12.10 6.52
N ALA A 172 13.94 11.83 5.80
CA ALA A 172 15.03 12.78 5.59
C ALA A 172 14.72 13.89 4.57
N GLY A 173 13.50 13.92 4.00
CA GLY A 173 13.06 14.95 3.06
C GLY A 173 13.76 14.91 1.70
N ASP A 174 14.35 13.77 1.34
CA ASP A 174 15.12 13.53 0.10
C ASP A 174 14.49 12.44 -0.78
N PRO A 175 13.20 12.57 -1.17
CA PRO A 175 12.59 11.59 -2.04
C PRO A 175 13.31 11.55 -3.39
N ARG A 176 13.48 10.35 -3.91
CA ARG A 176 14.26 10.05 -5.08
C ARG A 176 13.52 9.03 -5.93
N TRP A 177 13.40 9.31 -7.23
CA TRP A 177 12.98 8.31 -8.20
C TRP A 177 14.12 7.29 -8.36
N GLU A 178 13.81 6.00 -8.27
CA GLU A 178 14.79 4.92 -8.42
C GLU A 178 14.75 4.35 -9.83
N LEU A 179 13.57 3.90 -10.28
CA LEU A 179 13.38 3.32 -11.61
C LEU A 179 11.89 3.34 -12.00
N THR A 180 11.63 3.30 -13.29
CA THR A 180 10.33 2.91 -13.84
C THR A 180 10.42 1.44 -14.23
N VAL A 181 9.50 0.62 -13.73
CA VAL A 181 9.55 -0.83 -13.92
C VAL A 181 9.39 -1.16 -15.40
N LYS A 182 10.28 -2.02 -15.91
CA LYS A 182 10.24 -2.51 -17.29
C LYS A 182 9.66 -3.92 -17.27
N ALA A 183 8.37 -4.03 -17.55
CA ALA A 183 7.61 -5.28 -17.60
C ALA A 183 6.75 -5.32 -18.88
N ASP A 184 6.23 -6.51 -19.22
CA ASP A 184 5.29 -6.65 -20.34
C ASP A 184 3.95 -5.97 -20.05
N GLN A 185 3.59 -5.80 -18.77
CA GLN A 185 2.34 -5.20 -18.33
C GLN A 185 2.58 -4.05 -17.35
N ASP A 186 1.80 -2.98 -17.51
CA ASP A 186 1.72 -1.86 -16.56
C ASP A 186 0.89 -2.28 -15.35
N TYR A 187 1.43 -3.17 -14.52
CA TYR A 187 0.83 -3.68 -13.30
C TYR A 187 1.54 -3.18 -12.04
N ALA A 188 0.74 -2.91 -11.01
CA ALA A 188 1.23 -2.44 -9.73
C ALA A 188 2.24 -3.43 -9.14
N VAL A 189 3.37 -2.92 -8.67
CA VAL A 189 4.28 -3.66 -7.81
C VAL A 189 3.73 -3.63 -6.39
N THR A 190 3.27 -4.76 -5.88
CA THR A 190 2.64 -4.84 -4.55
C THR A 190 3.60 -5.29 -3.45
N ASP A 191 4.79 -5.79 -3.82
CA ASP A 191 5.82 -6.14 -2.85
C ASP A 191 7.23 -5.86 -3.39
N ILE A 192 8.12 -5.45 -2.48
CA ILE A 192 9.53 -5.18 -2.74
C ILE A 192 10.34 -5.96 -1.71
N ALA A 193 11.33 -6.73 -2.16
CA ALA A 193 12.27 -7.41 -1.28
C ALA A 193 13.71 -7.14 -1.71
N PHE A 194 14.61 -7.08 -0.73
CA PHE A 194 16.04 -7.04 -0.98
C PHE A 194 16.71 -8.30 -0.45
N ASP A 195 17.67 -8.83 -1.20
CA ASP A 195 18.51 -9.91 -0.70
C ASP A 195 19.81 -9.42 -0.04
N ASN A 196 20.60 -10.36 0.47
CA ASN A 196 21.86 -10.07 1.14
C ASN A 196 22.97 -9.51 0.22
N LYS A 197 22.75 -9.50 -1.10
CA LYS A 197 23.62 -8.86 -2.09
C LYS A 197 23.03 -7.53 -2.58
N SER A 198 21.95 -7.05 -1.94
CA SER A 198 21.22 -5.85 -2.32
C SER A 198 20.61 -5.91 -3.73
N PHE A 199 20.31 -7.11 -4.26
CA PHE A 199 19.40 -7.20 -5.40
C PHE A 199 17.99 -6.83 -4.94
N MET A 200 17.29 -6.04 -5.74
CA MET A 200 15.91 -5.65 -5.53
C MET A 200 15.00 -6.59 -6.32
N TYR A 201 14.00 -7.16 -5.66
CA TYR A 201 12.98 -8.03 -6.25
C TYR A 201 11.64 -7.32 -6.17
N LEU A 202 10.93 -7.24 -7.29
CA LEU A 202 9.65 -6.57 -7.44
C LEU A 202 8.59 -7.59 -7.87
N ALA A 203 7.51 -7.70 -7.10
CA ALA A 203 6.39 -8.57 -7.43
C ALA A 203 5.22 -7.76 -7.99
N GLN A 204 4.88 -7.97 -9.27
CA GLN A 204 3.69 -7.40 -9.86
C GLN A 204 2.44 -8.22 -9.53
N ARG A 205 1.33 -7.53 -9.33
CA ARG A 205 0.00 -8.13 -9.24
C ARG A 205 -0.89 -7.54 -10.32
N GLY A 206 -1.63 -8.41 -11.01
CA GLY A 206 -2.65 -7.95 -11.96
C GLY A 206 -3.73 -7.09 -11.28
N PRO A 207 -4.57 -6.39 -12.08
CA PRO A 207 -5.61 -5.52 -11.56
C PRO A 207 -6.49 -6.22 -10.53
N VAL A 208 -6.89 -5.49 -9.50
CA VAL A 208 -7.72 -6.02 -8.42
C VAL A 208 -9.09 -6.41 -8.97
N GLU A 209 -9.59 -7.57 -8.54
CA GLU A 209 -10.94 -8.05 -8.83
C GLU A 209 -11.61 -8.40 -7.50
N ASN A 210 -12.93 -8.42 -7.42
CA ASN A 210 -13.62 -9.01 -6.28
C ASN A 210 -14.95 -9.61 -6.73
N ARG A 211 -14.84 -10.74 -7.43
CA ARG A 211 -16.01 -11.43 -7.97
C ARG A 211 -17.00 -11.76 -6.86
N TYR A 212 -18.28 -11.69 -7.17
CA TYR A 212 -19.35 -11.91 -6.20
C TYR A 212 -19.23 -13.24 -5.42
N ASP A 213 -18.68 -14.28 -6.07
CA ASP A 213 -18.49 -15.62 -5.53
C ASP A 213 -17.15 -15.84 -4.84
N TYR A 214 -16.33 -14.79 -4.68
CA TYR A 214 -14.97 -14.86 -4.13
C TYR A 214 -14.03 -15.84 -4.86
N SER A 215 -14.35 -16.20 -6.10
CA SER A 215 -13.49 -17.10 -6.90
C SER A 215 -12.19 -16.46 -7.34
N ARG A 216 -12.11 -15.12 -7.31
CA ARG A 216 -10.96 -14.35 -7.79
C ARG A 216 -10.87 -12.97 -7.14
N PHE A 217 -9.66 -12.61 -6.72
CA PHE A 217 -9.34 -11.34 -6.03
C PHE A 217 -8.36 -10.42 -6.81
N ALA A 218 -7.81 -10.94 -7.90
CA ALA A 218 -7.01 -10.19 -8.84
C ALA A 218 -7.07 -10.91 -10.18
N SER A 219 -6.93 -10.17 -11.27
CA SER A 219 -6.70 -10.78 -12.58
C SER A 219 -5.47 -11.67 -12.48
N SER A 220 -5.66 -12.96 -12.77
CA SER A 220 -4.59 -13.97 -12.78
C SER A 220 -3.68 -13.82 -14.01
N GLY A 221 -3.46 -12.58 -14.45
CA GLY A 221 -2.70 -12.22 -15.64
C GLY A 221 -1.24 -12.62 -15.54
N LYS A 222 -0.42 -12.08 -16.45
CA LYS A 222 1.02 -12.35 -16.50
C LYS A 222 1.80 -11.44 -15.55
N GLY A 223 1.44 -11.44 -14.26
CA GLY A 223 2.25 -10.73 -13.25
C GLY A 223 3.67 -11.28 -13.24
N GLU A 224 4.66 -10.40 -13.21
CA GLU A 224 6.08 -10.75 -13.26
C GLU A 224 6.75 -10.61 -11.90
N LEU A 225 7.80 -11.42 -11.70
CA LEU A 225 8.80 -11.20 -10.66
C LEU A 225 10.05 -10.68 -11.34
N ILE A 226 10.39 -9.43 -11.04
CA ILE A 226 11.47 -8.71 -11.72
C ILE A 226 12.59 -8.50 -10.71
N ARG A 227 13.84 -8.66 -11.15
CA ARG A 227 15.02 -8.45 -10.32
C ARG A 227 15.90 -7.39 -10.94
N TYR A 228 16.26 -6.41 -10.14
CA TYR A 228 17.22 -5.37 -10.47
C TYR A 228 18.47 -5.50 -9.60
N TRP A 229 19.60 -5.04 -10.13
CA TRP A 229 20.80 -4.80 -9.34
C TRP A 229 21.21 -3.36 -9.45
N ARG A 230 21.88 -2.88 -8.39
CA ARG A 230 22.43 -1.55 -8.41
C ARG A 230 23.68 -1.53 -9.29
N GLU A 231 23.74 -0.57 -10.20
CA GLU A 231 24.92 -0.32 -11.02
C GLU A 231 26.11 0.09 -10.13
N ASP A 232 27.32 -0.38 -10.46
CA ASP A 232 28.55 -0.03 -9.76
C ASP A 232 29.76 -0.12 -10.72
N PRO A 233 30.43 1.01 -11.02
CA PRO A 233 30.09 2.38 -10.60
C PRO A 233 28.84 2.90 -11.31
N ASP A 234 28.10 3.83 -10.69
CA ASP A 234 26.96 4.52 -11.34
C ASP A 234 27.44 5.18 -12.66
N ASP A 235 26.76 4.88 -13.78
CA ASP A 235 26.99 5.55 -15.07
C ASP A 235 26.05 6.77 -15.19
N PRO A 236 26.55 8.01 -15.33
CA PRO A 236 25.68 9.16 -15.55
C PRO A 236 24.82 9.09 -16.82
N ALA A 237 25.10 8.16 -17.74
CA ALA A 237 24.32 7.92 -18.95
C ALA A 237 23.17 6.92 -18.78
N THR A 238 23.17 6.10 -17.72
CA THR A 238 22.01 5.27 -17.37
C THR A 238 20.99 6.12 -16.63
N GLU A 239 19.72 6.00 -17.04
CA GLU A 239 18.64 6.80 -16.45
C GLU A 239 18.47 6.46 -14.96
N SER A 240 18.59 5.19 -14.61
CA SER A 240 18.41 4.63 -13.28
C SER A 240 19.71 3.99 -12.77
N ALA A 241 19.97 4.11 -11.47
CA ALA A 241 21.01 3.36 -10.78
C ALA A 241 20.68 1.86 -10.63
N TRP A 242 19.50 1.42 -11.08
CA TRP A 242 19.04 0.03 -11.06
C TRP A 242 18.86 -0.48 -12.49
N VAL A 243 19.50 -1.61 -12.80
CA VAL A 243 19.53 -2.23 -14.14
C VAL A 243 19.10 -3.69 -14.14
#